data_AF-A0A8D2ZVK6-F1
#
_entry.id   AF-A0A8D2ZVK6-F1
#
_cell.length_a   1.000
_cell.length_b   1.000
_cell.length_c   1.000
_cell.angle_alpha   90.00
_cell.angle_beta   90.00
_cell.angle_gamma   90.00
#
_symmetry.space_group_name_H-M   'P 1'
#
loop_
_entity.id
_entity.type
_entity.pdbx_description
1 polymer ?
#
loop_
_entity_poly.entity_id
_entity_poly.type
_entity_poly.pdbx_seq_one_letter_code
_entity_poly.pdbx_strand_id
1 'polypeptide(L)'
;MNLFRQCLMLLFEWLSLWLKSVLRRFWRDFSIKVSTWITSPGITNRPSCQEDSEEWKTNEALRTYHHGDGGKTMVTVQTSTHAFYVDLDRLSECSKYFQALSQSKMRETFESFIHLDHVSSSIFHNLLEYSFHNEFNVPREELDTHIQVSSYLLTEAFLSKCLTALADELRPDNCLSYLTLAREICCAELKTTVSTYLGRNTMELSLLTRHLNDEEMDEVLDLRTQAHRHVCSLRKENLTSWNDPETECARHIFILRGSEDGGDWHPITELPFRADKWCFTTVVLYNYLYVIGGYRQRVGRRWEFKMASFRYNPFTHVWASTAPMLKRRRHFSAVACEGCIYAVGGWYLDSLVTPDISTALYTAVERYDPWEDTWRLVSSLPLTDFRFSVSLSDDVPLATSLGHCVYVLGSVQRTGEKLLLQYNTREGTVSTRVSCLQLSPLHFRWSV
;
A
#
# COMPACT_ATOMS: atom_id res chain seq x y z
N MET A 1 -1.22 -31.19 -38.69
CA MET A 1 -1.52 -29.74 -38.57
C MET A 1 -1.87 -29.26 -37.16
N ASN A 2 -2.10 -30.13 -36.15
CA ASN A 2 -2.45 -29.69 -34.78
C ASN A 2 -1.24 -29.45 -33.83
N LEU A 3 -0.15 -30.21 -33.94
CA LEU A 3 1.01 -30.02 -33.06
C LEU A 3 1.74 -28.68 -33.27
N PHE A 4 1.85 -28.23 -34.53
CA PHE A 4 2.52 -26.97 -34.85
C PHE A 4 1.77 -25.77 -34.24
N ARG A 5 0.43 -25.81 -34.26
CA ARG A 5 -0.42 -24.76 -33.66
C ARG A 5 -0.29 -24.72 -32.14
N GLN A 6 -0.21 -25.88 -31.48
CA GLN A 6 0.00 -25.96 -30.03
C GLN A 6 1.40 -25.46 -29.61
N CYS A 7 2.45 -25.82 -30.36
CA CYS A 7 3.79 -25.27 -30.11
C CYS A 7 3.84 -23.75 -30.31
N LEU A 8 3.11 -23.21 -31.29
CA LEU A 8 3.08 -21.77 -31.57
C LEU A 8 2.33 -20.99 -30.49
N MET A 9 1.25 -21.56 -29.93
CA MET A 9 0.55 -20.96 -28.78
C MET A 9 1.41 -20.98 -27.51
N LEU A 10 2.10 -22.08 -27.22
CA LEU A 10 3.01 -22.18 -26.08
C LEU A 10 4.21 -21.23 -26.23
N LEU A 11 4.74 -21.06 -27.45
CA LEU A 11 5.75 -20.06 -27.75
C LEU A 11 5.24 -18.63 -27.50
N PHE A 12 3.99 -18.34 -27.86
CA PHE A 12 3.38 -17.03 -27.66
C PHE A 12 3.12 -16.73 -26.19
N GLU A 13 2.62 -17.70 -25.43
CA GLU A 13 2.46 -17.57 -23.97
C GLU A 13 3.82 -17.38 -23.29
N TRP A 14 4.83 -18.14 -23.68
CA TRP A 14 6.18 -18.02 -23.15
C TRP A 14 6.82 -16.68 -23.50
N LEU A 15 6.67 -16.19 -24.73
CA LEU A 15 7.09 -14.85 -25.15
C LEU A 15 6.35 -13.76 -24.38
N SER A 16 5.07 -13.92 -24.08
CA SER A 16 4.28 -12.95 -23.31
C SER A 16 4.73 -12.87 -21.85
N LEU A 17 5.00 -14.02 -21.21
CA LEU A 17 5.51 -14.10 -19.84
C LEU A 17 6.94 -13.58 -19.76
N TRP A 18 7.75 -13.88 -20.78
CA TRP A 18 9.10 -13.36 -20.92
C TRP A 18 9.09 -11.84 -21.08
N LEU A 19 8.27 -11.27 -21.98
CA LEU A 19 8.10 -9.81 -22.11
C LEU A 19 7.62 -9.17 -20.80
N LYS A 20 6.62 -9.74 -20.12
CA LYS A 20 6.14 -9.26 -18.80
C LYS A 20 7.24 -9.31 -17.73
N SER A 21 8.17 -10.26 -17.81
CA SER A 21 9.31 -10.38 -16.89
C SER A 21 10.43 -9.40 -17.22
N VAL A 22 10.67 -9.15 -18.51
CA VAL A 22 11.67 -8.19 -19.02
C VAL A 22 11.20 -6.77 -18.73
N LEU A 23 9.93 -6.43 -18.97
CA LEU A 23 9.32 -5.15 -18.60
C LEU A 23 9.39 -4.92 -17.08
N ARG A 24 9.08 -5.92 -16.25
CA ARG A 24 9.24 -5.82 -14.78
C ARG A 24 10.70 -5.65 -14.34
N ARG A 25 11.66 -6.22 -15.06
CA ARG A 25 13.11 -6.00 -14.80
C ARG A 25 13.57 -4.61 -15.24
N PHE A 26 13.11 -4.15 -16.40
CA PHE A 26 13.45 -2.83 -16.93
C PHE A 26 12.90 -1.70 -16.03
N TRP A 27 11.70 -1.89 -15.48
CA TRP A 27 11.11 -0.97 -14.50
C TRP A 27 11.81 -1.02 -13.13
N ARG A 28 12.46 -2.15 -12.79
CA ARG A 28 13.29 -2.28 -11.59
C ARG A 28 14.59 -1.48 -11.69
N ASP A 29 15.18 -1.43 -12.88
CA ASP A 29 16.42 -0.69 -13.14
C ASP A 29 16.19 0.82 -13.36
N PHE A 30 14.95 1.24 -13.67
CA PHE A 30 14.53 2.65 -13.78
C PHE A 30 13.97 3.26 -12.48
N SER A 31 14.07 2.56 -11.35
CA SER A 31 13.82 3.17 -10.03
C SER A 31 15.00 4.07 -9.66
N ILE A 32 15.07 5.22 -10.34
CA ILE A 32 16.01 6.30 -10.06
C ILE A 32 15.62 6.87 -8.70
N LYS A 33 16.54 6.66 -7.73
CA LYS A 33 16.75 7.42 -6.50
C LYS A 33 15.76 8.57 -6.29
N VAL A 34 14.79 8.36 -5.40
CA VAL A 34 14.13 9.44 -4.68
C VAL A 34 15.20 10.14 -3.84
N SER A 35 15.85 11.14 -4.42
CA SER A 35 16.71 12.05 -3.68
C SER A 35 15.84 13.14 -3.08
N THR A 36 15.85 13.15 -1.76
CA THR A 36 15.35 14.19 -0.87
C THR A 36 15.96 15.54 -1.26
N TRP A 37 15.14 16.43 -1.82
CA TRP A 37 15.46 17.86 -1.85
C TRP A 37 14.49 18.59 -0.92
N ILE A 38 15.12 19.17 0.10
CA ILE A 38 14.54 20.01 1.14
C ILE A 38 13.85 21.20 0.46
N THR A 39 12.58 21.40 0.79
CA THR A 39 11.80 22.57 0.44
C THR A 39 12.43 23.82 1.05
N SER A 40 12.64 24.85 0.24
CA SER A 40 12.84 26.21 0.74
C SER A 40 11.49 26.94 0.69
N PRO A 41 11.01 27.54 1.81
CA PRO A 41 9.79 28.33 1.79
C PRO A 41 10.12 29.76 1.37
N GLY A 42 9.71 30.12 0.15
CA GLY A 42 9.72 31.50 -0.33
C GLY A 42 8.29 31.99 -0.51
N ILE A 43 7.71 32.53 0.56
CA ILE A 43 6.44 33.27 0.52
C ILE A 43 6.65 34.53 -0.32
N THR A 44 5.86 34.69 -1.39
CA THR A 44 5.46 36.02 -1.85
C THR A 44 3.96 36.02 -2.06
N ASN A 45 3.26 36.67 -1.13
CA ASN A 45 1.89 37.13 -1.29
C ASN A 45 1.76 37.93 -2.60
N ARG A 46 0.96 37.43 -3.54
CA ARG A 46 0.23 38.27 -4.49
C ARG A 46 -1.25 37.84 -4.44
N PRO A 47 -2.19 38.80 -4.43
CA PRO A 47 -3.61 38.49 -4.42
C PRO A 47 -4.00 37.84 -5.76
N SER A 48 -5.02 37.00 -5.69
CA SER A 48 -5.65 36.28 -6.79
C SER A 48 -5.76 37.10 -8.09
N CYS A 49 -4.98 36.72 -9.11
CA CYS A 49 -5.14 37.22 -10.48
C CYS A 49 -5.92 36.19 -11.30
N GLN A 50 -7.22 36.41 -11.46
CA GLN A 50 -8.07 35.67 -12.41
C GLN A 50 -8.22 36.42 -13.74
N GLU A 51 -7.64 37.63 -13.86
CA GLU A 51 -7.74 38.50 -15.05
C GLU A 51 -6.51 38.43 -15.97
N ASP A 52 -5.33 38.05 -15.46
CA ASP A 52 -4.09 37.97 -16.26
C ASP A 52 -3.95 36.68 -17.09
N SER A 53 -4.74 35.63 -16.82
CA SER A 53 -4.48 34.28 -17.38
C SER A 53 -5.00 34.05 -18.80
N GLU A 54 -5.69 35.02 -19.41
CA GLU A 54 -6.38 34.83 -20.70
C GLU A 54 -5.97 35.84 -21.77
N GLU A 55 -4.97 36.68 -21.52
CA GLU A 55 -4.50 37.67 -22.51
C GLU A 55 -4.02 36.99 -23.82
N TRP A 56 -3.44 35.79 -23.71
CA TRP A 56 -3.01 34.96 -24.86
C TRP A 56 -4.18 34.54 -25.78
N LYS A 57 -5.43 34.55 -25.29
CA LYS A 57 -6.63 34.31 -26.14
C LYS A 57 -6.93 35.47 -27.08
N THR A 58 -6.42 36.67 -26.80
CA THR A 58 -6.64 37.85 -27.63
C THR A 58 -5.39 38.30 -28.37
N ASN A 59 -4.20 38.06 -27.82
CA ASN A 59 -2.93 38.49 -28.37
C ASN A 59 -2.18 37.35 -29.06
N GLU A 60 -2.08 37.41 -30.39
CA GLU A 60 -1.39 36.41 -31.22
C GLU A 60 0.13 36.36 -30.95
N ALA A 61 0.74 37.46 -30.51
CA ALA A 61 2.16 37.50 -30.18
C ALA A 61 2.51 36.57 -29.00
N LEU A 62 1.59 36.39 -28.05
CA LEU A 62 1.75 35.51 -26.89
C LEU A 62 1.60 34.02 -27.23
N ARG A 63 1.28 33.67 -28.48
CA ARG A 63 1.18 32.27 -28.96
C ARG A 63 2.42 31.81 -29.71
N THR A 64 3.51 32.57 -29.60
CA THR A 64 4.78 32.26 -30.26
C THR A 64 5.78 31.77 -29.22
N TYR A 65 6.15 30.51 -29.31
CA TYR A 65 7.09 29.83 -28.42
C TYR A 65 8.36 29.49 -29.18
N HIS A 66 9.46 30.19 -28.86
CA HIS A 66 10.75 30.00 -29.51
C HIS A 66 11.85 29.79 -28.48
N HIS A 67 12.82 28.94 -28.80
CA HIS A 67 14.00 28.75 -27.98
C HIS A 67 15.19 29.55 -28.53
N GLY A 68 15.42 30.75 -27.99
CA GLY A 68 16.57 31.59 -28.37
C GLY A 68 16.47 32.19 -29.78
N ASP A 69 17.57 32.78 -30.24
CA ASP A 69 17.64 33.66 -31.41
C ASP A 69 17.65 32.87 -32.74
N GLY A 70 16.51 32.88 -33.45
CA GLY A 70 16.43 33.09 -34.90
C GLY A 70 16.69 31.95 -35.90
N GLY A 71 17.04 30.73 -35.47
CA GLY A 71 17.55 29.71 -36.42
C GLY A 71 16.73 28.42 -36.65
N LYS A 72 15.62 28.18 -35.95
CA LYS A 72 15.01 26.84 -35.84
C LYS A 72 13.70 26.65 -36.62
N THR A 73 13.40 25.39 -36.93
CA THR A 73 12.22 24.93 -37.67
C THR A 73 10.95 25.26 -36.88
N MET A 74 10.34 26.40 -37.19
CA MET A 74 9.06 26.79 -36.62
C MET A 74 7.92 26.03 -37.29
N VAL A 75 6.98 25.54 -36.49
CA VAL A 75 5.79 24.83 -36.94
C VAL A 75 4.56 25.53 -36.40
N THR A 76 3.51 25.57 -37.23
CA THR A 76 2.20 26.06 -36.80
C THR A 76 1.37 24.88 -36.33
N VAL A 77 0.98 24.89 -35.06
CA VAL A 77 0.08 23.89 -34.48
C VAL A 77 -1.30 24.50 -34.35
N GLN A 78 -2.23 24.06 -35.19
CA GLN A 78 -3.62 24.44 -35.13
C GLN A 78 -4.35 23.55 -34.13
N THR A 79 -4.89 24.15 -33.08
CA THR A 79 -5.80 23.48 -32.14
C THR A 79 -7.25 23.82 -32.45
N SER A 80 -8.19 23.31 -31.66
CA SER A 80 -9.63 23.54 -31.83
C SER A 80 -10.06 25.00 -32.07
N THR A 81 -9.41 25.96 -31.41
CA THR A 81 -9.78 27.40 -31.53
C THR A 81 -8.67 28.32 -32.02
N HIS A 82 -7.40 27.98 -31.80
CA HIS A 82 -6.27 28.88 -32.06
C HIS A 82 -5.06 28.17 -32.68
N ALA A 83 -4.28 28.92 -33.45
CA ALA A 83 -2.97 28.50 -33.94
C ALA A 83 -1.86 28.94 -32.98
N PHE A 84 -0.86 28.07 -32.80
CA PHE A 84 0.35 28.32 -32.02
C PHE A 84 1.58 28.19 -32.92
N TYR A 85 2.53 29.09 -32.77
CA TYR A 85 3.81 29.07 -33.51
C TYR A 85 4.90 28.56 -32.59
N VAL A 86 5.39 27.34 -32.81
CA VAL A 86 6.23 26.64 -31.84
C VAL A 86 7.51 26.12 -32.48
N ASP A 87 8.62 26.22 -31.75
CA ASP A 87 9.87 25.55 -32.07
C ASP A 87 9.72 24.02 -31.98
N LEU A 88 9.78 23.35 -33.14
CA LEU A 88 9.57 21.91 -33.24
C LEU A 88 10.63 21.10 -32.51
N ASP A 89 11.88 21.58 -32.45
CA ASP A 89 12.97 20.84 -31.82
C ASP A 89 12.68 20.68 -30.33
N ARG A 90 12.35 21.80 -29.67
CA ARG A 90 12.01 21.78 -28.25
C ARG A 90 10.74 20.98 -27.96
N LEU A 91 9.73 21.12 -28.81
CA LEU A 91 8.48 20.35 -28.65
C LEU A 91 8.72 18.84 -28.81
N SER A 92 9.63 18.43 -29.69
CA SER A 92 10.01 17.03 -29.91
C SER A 92 10.84 16.44 -28.75
N GLU A 93 11.60 17.27 -28.03
CA GLU A 93 12.27 16.83 -26.80
C GLU A 93 11.26 16.49 -25.69
N CYS A 94 10.18 17.27 -25.62
CA CYS A 94 9.16 17.15 -24.58
C CYS A 94 8.06 16.12 -24.90
N SER A 95 7.88 15.75 -26.17
CA SER A 95 6.79 14.89 -26.63
C SER A 95 7.27 13.83 -27.62
N LYS A 96 6.99 12.56 -27.30
CA LYS A 96 7.27 11.44 -28.21
C LYS A 96 6.38 11.47 -29.46
N TYR A 97 5.18 12.03 -29.35
CA TYR A 97 4.30 12.23 -30.50
C TYR A 97 4.93 13.15 -31.54
N PHE A 98 5.36 14.35 -31.13
CA PHE A 98 6.00 15.31 -32.04
C PHE A 98 7.38 14.84 -32.50
N GLN A 99 8.12 14.10 -31.66
CA GLN A 99 9.36 13.44 -32.06
C GLN A 99 9.14 12.42 -33.19
N ALA A 100 8.10 11.60 -33.08
CA ALA A 100 7.78 10.63 -34.12
C ALA A 100 7.31 11.33 -35.40
N LEU A 101 6.52 12.40 -35.28
CA LEU A 101 6.03 13.18 -36.40
C LEU A 101 7.17 13.87 -37.16
N SER A 102 8.13 14.50 -36.46
CA SER A 102 9.27 15.18 -37.10
C SER A 102 10.23 14.22 -37.79
N GLN A 103 10.38 12.99 -37.29
CA GLN A 103 11.20 11.94 -37.90
C GLN A 103 10.47 11.17 -39.00
N SER A 104 9.16 11.33 -39.10
CA SER A 104 8.35 10.64 -40.11
C SER A 104 8.55 11.27 -41.51
N LYS A 105 8.45 10.45 -42.55
CA LYS A 105 8.39 10.91 -43.95
C LYS A 105 6.96 11.26 -44.37
N MET A 106 6.13 11.76 -43.45
CA MET A 106 4.73 12.09 -43.72
C MET A 106 4.57 13.51 -44.26
N ARG A 107 3.35 13.82 -44.70
CA ARG A 107 3.03 15.09 -45.35
C ARG A 107 3.14 16.28 -44.40
N GLU A 108 2.81 16.09 -43.12
CA GLU A 108 2.92 17.13 -42.08
C GLU A 108 4.37 17.60 -41.88
N THR A 109 5.36 16.74 -42.12
CA THR A 109 6.79 17.10 -42.03
C THR A 109 7.23 18.11 -43.09
N PHE A 110 6.52 18.16 -44.23
CA PHE A 110 6.82 19.08 -45.33
C PHE A 110 5.99 20.36 -45.29
N GLU A 111 4.78 20.32 -44.70
CA GLU A 111 3.86 21.46 -44.69
C GLU A 111 4.03 22.38 -43.47
N SER A 112 4.91 22.07 -42.51
CA SER A 112 5.17 22.88 -41.29
C SER A 112 3.90 23.27 -40.53
N PHE A 113 2.84 22.48 -40.69
CA PHE A 113 1.50 22.74 -40.20
C PHE A 113 0.91 21.45 -39.63
N ILE A 114 0.50 21.47 -38.36
CA ILE A 114 -0.03 20.31 -37.64
C ILE A 114 -1.45 20.63 -37.17
N HIS A 115 -2.39 19.74 -37.46
CA HIS A 115 -3.79 19.85 -37.02
C HIS A 115 -4.06 18.99 -35.78
N LEU A 116 -4.52 19.61 -34.69
CA LEU A 116 -4.94 18.99 -33.43
C LEU A 116 -6.34 19.47 -33.05
N ASP A 117 -7.33 19.17 -33.89
CA ASP A 117 -8.70 19.67 -33.76
C ASP A 117 -9.40 19.21 -32.46
N HIS A 118 -8.98 18.07 -31.89
CA HIS A 118 -9.54 17.50 -30.66
C HIS A 118 -8.93 18.06 -29.37
N VAL A 119 -7.88 18.88 -29.47
CA VAL A 119 -7.19 19.45 -28.30
C VAL A 119 -7.68 20.87 -28.05
N SER A 120 -8.09 21.16 -26.81
CA SER A 120 -8.42 22.53 -26.39
C SER A 120 -7.18 23.42 -26.45
N SER A 121 -7.33 24.64 -26.97
CA SER A 121 -6.24 25.61 -27.00
C SER A 121 -5.73 25.97 -25.61
N SER A 122 -6.59 25.98 -24.58
CA SER A 122 -6.16 26.25 -23.19
C SER A 122 -5.22 25.18 -22.65
N ILE A 123 -5.58 23.91 -22.86
CA ILE A 123 -4.79 22.76 -22.42
C ILE A 123 -3.43 22.75 -23.14
N PHE A 124 -3.43 23.01 -24.45
CA PHE A 124 -2.21 23.05 -25.22
C PHE A 124 -1.31 24.23 -24.82
N HIS A 125 -1.88 25.40 -24.54
CA HIS A 125 -1.15 26.55 -24.00
C HIS A 125 -0.46 26.19 -22.68
N ASN A 126 -1.16 25.58 -21.72
CA ASN A 126 -0.57 25.17 -20.44
C ASN A 126 0.59 24.15 -20.61
N LEU A 127 0.47 23.24 -21.59
CA LEU A 127 1.53 22.31 -21.94
C LEU A 127 2.77 23.02 -22.50
N LEU A 128 2.57 24.06 -23.32
CA LEU A 128 3.66 24.87 -23.87
C LEU A 128 4.33 25.73 -22.79
N GLU A 129 3.55 26.37 -21.91
CA GLU A 129 4.07 27.11 -20.75
C GLU A 129 4.98 26.22 -19.89
N TYR A 130 4.57 24.97 -19.64
CA TYR A 130 5.42 24.03 -18.93
C TYR A 130 6.67 23.62 -19.73
N SER A 131 6.53 23.35 -21.03
CA SER A 131 7.62 22.84 -21.86
C SER A 131 8.72 23.87 -22.12
N PHE A 132 8.34 25.15 -22.25
CA PHE A 132 9.24 26.25 -22.58
C PHE A 132 9.64 27.09 -21.38
N HIS A 133 8.73 27.34 -20.45
CA HIS A 133 8.94 28.22 -19.29
C HIS A 133 9.00 27.47 -17.95
N ASN A 134 8.71 26.16 -17.94
CA ASN A 134 8.65 25.33 -16.73
C ASN A 134 7.62 25.83 -15.70
N GLU A 135 6.58 26.53 -16.19
CA GLU A 135 5.45 26.99 -15.39
C GLU A 135 4.31 25.96 -15.45
N PHE A 136 3.79 25.57 -14.28
CA PHE A 136 2.71 24.59 -14.18
C PHE A 136 1.45 25.26 -13.61
N ASN A 137 0.57 25.68 -14.52
CA ASN A 137 -0.66 26.42 -14.20
C ASN A 137 -1.91 25.65 -14.67
N VAL A 138 -2.12 24.45 -14.14
CA VAL A 138 -3.29 23.61 -14.49
C VAL A 138 -4.41 23.81 -13.47
N PRO A 139 -5.62 24.22 -13.89
CA PRO A 139 -6.76 24.32 -12.99
C PRO A 139 -7.27 22.93 -12.60
N ARG A 140 -7.71 22.79 -11.35
CA ARG A 140 -8.17 21.50 -10.78
C ARG A 140 -9.34 20.89 -11.56
N GLU A 141 -10.22 21.75 -12.05
CA GLU A 141 -11.44 21.35 -12.77
C GLU A 141 -11.16 20.74 -14.15
N GLU A 142 -10.01 21.06 -14.75
CA GLU A 142 -9.63 20.54 -16.08
C GLU A 142 -8.51 19.49 -16.00
N LEU A 143 -8.14 19.03 -14.80
CA LEU A 143 -6.99 18.14 -14.61
C LEU A 143 -7.14 16.81 -15.36
N ASP A 144 -8.36 16.28 -15.43
CA ASP A 144 -8.70 15.07 -16.20
C ASP A 144 -8.39 15.23 -17.69
N THR A 145 -8.82 16.33 -18.30
CA THR A 145 -8.58 16.64 -19.72
C THR A 145 -7.10 16.90 -20.00
N HIS A 146 -6.38 17.55 -19.07
CA HIS A 146 -4.93 17.72 -19.16
C HIS A 146 -4.23 16.36 -19.14
N ILE A 147 -4.62 15.43 -18.26
CA ILE A 147 -4.04 14.08 -18.22
C ILE A 147 -4.31 13.31 -19.52
N GLN A 148 -5.55 13.38 -20.04
CA GLN A 148 -5.92 12.77 -21.32
C GLN A 148 -5.02 13.28 -22.47
N VAL A 149 -4.90 14.60 -22.62
CA VAL A 149 -4.09 15.23 -23.68
C VAL A 149 -2.61 14.91 -23.48
N SER A 150 -2.12 14.91 -22.23
CA SER A 150 -0.73 14.58 -21.93
C SER A 150 -0.38 13.15 -22.30
N SER A 151 -1.29 12.22 -22.01
CA SER A 151 -1.18 10.81 -22.39
C SER A 151 -1.28 10.62 -23.91
N TYR A 152 -2.15 11.37 -24.59
CA TYR A 152 -2.30 11.33 -26.06
C TYR A 152 -1.06 11.87 -26.78
N LEU A 153 -0.56 13.03 -26.37
CA LEU A 153 0.65 13.66 -26.93
C LEU A 153 1.95 13.05 -26.37
N LEU A 154 1.86 12.03 -25.51
CA LEU A 154 3.01 11.33 -24.92
C LEU A 154 4.03 12.30 -24.30
N THR A 155 3.55 13.20 -23.44
CA THR A 155 4.35 14.20 -22.72
C THR A 155 4.63 13.74 -21.28
N GLU A 156 5.57 12.80 -21.13
CA GLU A 156 5.84 12.12 -19.85
C GLU A 156 6.15 13.07 -18.69
N ALA A 157 6.96 14.12 -18.91
CA ALA A 157 7.33 15.06 -17.86
C ALA A 157 6.15 15.91 -17.37
N PHE A 158 5.27 16.32 -18.29
CA PHE A 158 4.07 17.09 -17.96
C PHE A 158 2.99 16.20 -17.33
N LEU A 159 2.80 14.98 -17.86
CA LEU A 159 1.93 13.97 -17.28
C LEU A 159 2.33 13.64 -15.85
N SER A 160 3.61 13.40 -15.58
CA SER A 160 4.14 13.14 -14.24
C SER A 160 3.82 14.28 -13.27
N LYS A 161 3.91 15.53 -13.72
CA LYS A 161 3.54 16.71 -12.91
C LYS A 161 2.04 16.77 -12.65
N CYS A 162 1.20 16.49 -13.66
CA CYS A 162 -0.25 16.38 -13.51
C CYS A 162 -0.64 15.28 -12.52
N LEU A 163 0.00 14.11 -12.60
CA LEU A 163 -0.24 12.99 -11.69
C LEU A 163 0.20 13.28 -10.26
N THR A 164 1.26 14.07 -10.08
CA THR A 164 1.68 14.56 -8.76
C THR A 164 0.63 15.51 -8.17
N ALA A 165 0.14 16.47 -8.97
CA ALA A 165 -0.95 17.35 -8.55
C ALA A 165 -2.24 16.56 -8.23
N LEU A 166 -2.56 15.56 -9.05
CA LEU A 166 -3.68 14.65 -8.80
C LEU A 166 -3.51 13.90 -7.48
N ALA A 167 -2.32 13.40 -7.18
CA ALA A 167 -2.06 12.64 -5.96
C ALA A 167 -2.37 13.44 -4.69
N ASP A 168 -2.17 14.76 -4.71
CA ASP A 168 -2.50 15.67 -3.61
C ASP A 168 -4.01 15.97 -3.51
N GLU A 169 -4.76 15.79 -4.60
CA GLU A 169 -6.20 16.09 -4.70
C GLU A 169 -7.10 14.84 -4.69
N LEU A 170 -6.51 13.64 -4.64
CA LEU A 170 -7.28 12.40 -4.57
C LEU A 170 -8.08 12.33 -3.28
N ARG A 171 -9.37 12.04 -3.44
CA ARG A 171 -10.39 11.93 -2.40
C ARG A 171 -11.19 10.65 -2.61
N PRO A 172 -11.88 10.16 -1.58
CA PRO A 172 -12.77 8.99 -1.74
C PRO A 172 -13.84 9.18 -2.81
N ASP A 173 -14.27 10.43 -3.03
CA ASP A 173 -15.35 10.78 -3.96
C ASP A 173 -14.91 10.78 -5.44
N ASN A 174 -13.62 11.06 -5.72
CA ASN A 174 -13.09 11.19 -7.09
C ASN A 174 -12.21 10.00 -7.53
N CYS A 175 -11.73 9.16 -6.60
CA CYS A 175 -10.78 8.11 -6.96
C CYS A 175 -11.34 7.10 -7.97
N LEU A 176 -12.64 6.78 -7.88
CA LEU A 176 -13.28 5.85 -8.83
C LEU A 176 -13.46 6.47 -10.22
N SER A 177 -13.71 7.77 -10.33
CA SER A 177 -13.81 8.43 -11.64
C SER A 177 -12.46 8.44 -12.34
N TYR A 178 -11.38 8.76 -11.62
CA TYR A 178 -10.03 8.70 -12.16
C TYR A 178 -9.56 7.26 -12.48
N LEU A 179 -10.01 6.26 -11.72
CA LEU A 179 -9.74 4.86 -12.06
C LEU A 179 -10.44 4.45 -13.37
N THR A 180 -11.71 4.84 -13.54
CA THR A 180 -12.43 4.61 -14.80
C THR A 180 -11.76 5.33 -15.96
N LEU A 181 -11.37 6.59 -15.77
CA LEU A 181 -10.59 7.35 -16.76
C LEU A 181 -9.30 6.61 -17.14
N ALA A 182 -8.55 6.11 -16.16
CA ALA A 182 -7.31 5.36 -16.40
C ALA A 182 -7.52 4.11 -17.26
N ARG A 183 -8.67 3.43 -17.10
CA ARG A 183 -9.07 2.29 -17.92
C ARG A 183 -9.42 2.72 -19.34
N GLU A 184 -10.13 3.84 -19.50
CA GLU A 184 -10.53 4.37 -20.80
C GLU A 184 -9.34 4.81 -21.66
N ILE A 185 -8.38 5.53 -21.06
CA ILE A 185 -7.18 6.00 -21.78
C ILE A 185 -6.03 4.99 -21.75
N CYS A 186 -6.18 3.85 -21.08
CA CYS A 186 -5.13 2.85 -20.86
C CYS A 186 -3.83 3.43 -20.26
N CYS A 187 -3.93 4.45 -19.41
CA CYS A 187 -2.76 5.09 -18.80
C CYS A 187 -2.35 4.35 -17.53
N ALA A 188 -1.26 3.58 -17.62
CA ALA A 188 -0.72 2.80 -16.51
C ALA A 188 -0.23 3.67 -15.35
N GLU A 189 0.33 4.86 -15.63
CA GLU A 189 0.85 5.79 -14.63
C GLU A 189 -0.29 6.39 -13.79
N LEU A 190 -1.40 6.77 -14.44
CA LEU A 190 -2.61 7.21 -13.75
C LEU A 190 -3.20 6.08 -12.91
N LYS A 191 -3.33 4.88 -13.47
CA LYS A 191 -3.82 3.71 -12.73
C LYS A 191 -2.98 3.46 -11.48
N THR A 192 -1.65 3.46 -11.62
CA THR A 192 -0.72 3.26 -10.50
C THR A 192 -0.88 4.34 -9.43
N THR A 193 -1.08 5.61 -9.81
CA THR A 193 -1.26 6.73 -8.89
C THR A 193 -2.55 6.55 -8.06
N VAL A 194 -3.66 6.23 -8.72
CA VAL A 194 -4.95 5.98 -8.06
C VAL A 194 -4.90 4.71 -7.20
N SER A 195 -4.33 3.62 -7.72
CA SER A 195 -4.13 2.36 -6.99
C SER A 195 -3.24 2.55 -5.76
N THR A 196 -2.24 3.44 -5.82
CA THR A 196 -1.40 3.78 -4.66
C THR A 196 -2.21 4.50 -3.58
N TYR A 197 -3.08 5.43 -3.95
CA TYR A 197 -3.99 6.09 -3.02
C TYR A 197 -4.98 5.11 -2.36
N LEU A 198 -5.59 4.23 -3.17
CA LEU A 198 -6.46 3.15 -2.68
C LEU A 198 -5.69 2.17 -1.79
N GLY A 199 -4.44 1.86 -2.13
CA GLY A 199 -3.53 1.02 -1.36
C GLY A 199 -3.20 1.62 -0.01
N ARG A 200 -2.99 2.93 0.08
CA ARG A 200 -2.74 3.62 1.36
C ARG A 200 -3.95 3.61 2.30
N ASN A 201 -5.16 3.55 1.76
CA ASN A 201 -6.42 3.67 2.52
C ASN A 201 -7.35 2.45 2.37
N THR A 202 -6.81 1.27 2.06
CA THR A 202 -7.59 0.10 1.64
C THR A 202 -8.70 -0.28 2.63
N MET A 203 -8.40 -0.22 3.92
CA MET A 203 -9.32 -0.67 4.95
C MET A 203 -10.23 0.46 5.47
N GLU A 204 -9.83 1.71 5.26
CA GLU A 204 -10.66 2.88 5.52
C GLU A 204 -11.71 3.08 4.41
N LEU A 205 -11.37 2.69 3.18
CA LEU A 205 -12.22 2.76 1.99
C LEU A 205 -12.74 1.39 1.56
N SER A 206 -13.00 0.50 2.53
CA SER A 206 -13.37 -0.90 2.27
C SER A 206 -14.59 -1.04 1.34
N LEU A 207 -15.56 -0.12 1.41
CA LEU A 207 -16.72 -0.09 0.51
C LEU A 207 -16.33 0.19 -0.95
N LEU A 208 -15.37 1.08 -1.19
CA LEU A 208 -14.90 1.39 -2.54
C LEU A 208 -14.03 0.27 -3.08
N THR A 209 -13.13 -0.26 -2.26
CA THR A 209 -12.24 -1.36 -2.68
C THR A 209 -13.02 -2.63 -3.00
N ARG A 210 -14.16 -2.89 -2.35
CA ARG A 210 -15.07 -4.01 -2.71
C ARG A 210 -15.62 -3.97 -4.14
N HIS A 211 -15.60 -2.81 -4.81
CA HIS A 211 -16.04 -2.68 -6.20
C HIS A 211 -14.93 -2.96 -7.23
N LEU A 212 -13.69 -3.12 -6.78
CA LEU A 212 -12.57 -3.50 -7.65
C LEU A 212 -12.69 -4.96 -8.07
N ASN A 213 -12.17 -5.28 -9.25
CA ASN A 213 -11.99 -6.67 -9.64
C ASN A 213 -10.80 -7.30 -8.89
N ASP A 214 -10.68 -8.63 -8.94
CA ASP A 214 -9.64 -9.36 -8.21
C ASP A 214 -8.23 -8.92 -8.64
N GLU A 215 -7.99 -8.66 -9.92
CA GLU A 215 -6.68 -8.23 -10.44
C GLU A 215 -6.28 -6.84 -9.92
N GLU A 216 -7.22 -5.90 -9.84
CA GLU A 216 -6.99 -4.56 -9.30
C GLU A 216 -6.81 -4.58 -7.79
N MET A 217 -7.56 -5.43 -7.09
CA MET A 217 -7.37 -5.63 -5.66
C MET A 217 -5.96 -6.16 -5.37
N ASP A 218 -5.52 -7.18 -6.11
CA ASP A 218 -4.17 -7.73 -5.99
C ASP A 218 -3.11 -6.66 -6.25
N GLU A 219 -3.28 -5.83 -7.30
CA GLU A 219 -2.39 -4.71 -7.60
C GLU A 219 -2.34 -3.69 -6.45
N VAL A 220 -3.49 -3.32 -5.87
CA VAL A 220 -3.60 -2.40 -4.73
C VAL A 220 -2.90 -2.96 -3.49
N LEU A 221 -3.08 -4.24 -3.20
CA LEU A 221 -2.46 -4.91 -2.06
C LEU A 221 -0.93 -5.09 -2.26
N ASP A 222 -0.50 -5.39 -3.48
CA ASP A 222 0.91 -5.46 -3.85
C ASP A 222 1.57 -4.09 -3.66
N LEU A 223 0.99 -3.02 -4.21
CA LEU A 223 1.51 -1.65 -4.05
C LEU A 223 1.61 -1.24 -2.58
N ARG A 224 0.64 -1.65 -1.74
CA ARG A 224 0.67 -1.37 -0.31
C ARG A 224 1.82 -2.08 0.41
N THR A 225 2.23 -3.26 -0.05
CA THR A 225 3.27 -4.09 0.58
C THR A 225 4.67 -3.87 -0.01
N GLN A 226 4.78 -3.20 -1.16
CA GLN A 226 6.06 -2.90 -1.83
C GLN A 226 6.93 -1.85 -1.12
N ALA A 227 6.38 -1.10 -0.16
CA ALA A 227 7.12 -0.07 0.59
C ALA A 227 8.29 -0.66 1.40
N HIS A 228 9.19 0.22 1.89
CA HIS A 228 10.31 -0.19 2.74
C HIS A 228 9.82 -0.96 3.97
N ARG A 229 10.50 -2.06 4.27
CA ARG A 229 10.26 -2.86 5.47
C ARG A 229 10.78 -2.09 6.67
N HIS A 230 9.95 -1.95 7.68
CA HIS A 230 10.31 -1.29 8.92
C HIS A 230 10.20 -2.28 10.07
N VAL A 231 11.21 -2.28 10.94
CA VAL A 231 11.15 -3.03 12.20
C VAL A 231 10.51 -2.12 13.24
N CYS A 232 9.43 -2.60 13.86
CA CYS A 232 8.74 -1.91 14.92
C CYS A 232 8.88 -2.68 16.23
N SER A 233 9.08 -1.95 17.33
CA SER A 233 9.10 -2.48 18.68
C SER A 233 8.00 -1.84 19.50
N LEU A 234 7.34 -2.67 20.30
CA LEU A 234 6.25 -2.26 21.19
C LEU A 234 6.44 -2.99 22.52
N ARG A 235 6.29 -2.28 23.62
CA ARG A 235 6.30 -2.91 24.94
C ARG A 235 4.98 -3.61 25.21
N LYS A 236 5.04 -4.94 25.28
CA LYS A 236 3.90 -5.85 25.51
C LYS A 236 3.39 -5.84 26.96
N GLU A 237 4.26 -5.57 27.92
CA GLU A 237 3.99 -5.70 29.36
C GLU A 237 2.86 -4.80 29.88
N ASN A 238 2.28 -5.22 31.01
CA ASN A 238 1.22 -4.51 31.69
C ASN A 238 1.74 -3.16 32.18
N LEU A 239 1.24 -2.07 31.60
CA LEU A 239 1.42 -0.73 32.14
C LEU A 239 0.65 -0.67 33.45
N THR A 240 1.30 -0.95 34.57
CA THR A 240 0.67 -0.91 35.90
C THR A 240 0.89 0.46 36.53
N SER A 241 -0.12 1.31 36.40
CA SER A 241 -0.25 2.61 37.06
C SER A 241 0.44 3.84 36.45
N TRP A 242 0.17 5.00 37.07
CA TRP A 242 -0.05 6.30 36.45
C TRP A 242 1.11 7.27 36.73
N ASN A 243 1.58 7.97 35.70
CA ASN A 243 2.48 9.14 35.72
C ASN A 243 4.00 8.91 35.88
N ASP A 244 4.54 7.68 35.79
CA ASP A 244 5.99 7.51 35.71
C ASP A 244 6.51 7.63 34.25
N PRO A 245 7.69 8.23 34.02
CA PRO A 245 8.22 8.42 32.67
C PRO A 245 8.42 7.14 31.87
N GLU A 246 8.75 6.01 32.52
CA GLU A 246 8.97 4.74 31.83
C GLU A 246 7.68 4.16 31.26
N THR A 247 6.58 4.24 32.01
CA THR A 247 5.25 3.84 31.58
C THR A 247 4.72 4.73 30.46
N GLU A 248 5.00 6.04 30.49
CA GLU A 248 4.66 6.96 29.39
C GLU A 248 5.46 6.62 28.12
N CYS A 249 6.77 6.36 28.22
CA CYS A 249 7.59 5.90 27.10
C CYS A 249 7.09 4.57 26.52
N ALA A 250 6.66 3.62 27.38
CA ALA A 250 6.17 2.31 26.99
C ALA A 250 4.80 2.29 26.26
N ARG A 251 4.15 3.45 26.12
CA ARG A 251 2.95 3.64 25.30
C ARG A 251 3.25 3.88 23.83
N HIS A 252 4.49 4.21 23.52
CA HIS A 252 4.89 4.50 22.16
C HIS A 252 5.29 3.21 21.43
N ILE A 253 4.99 3.18 20.14
CA ILE A 253 5.61 2.24 19.20
C ILE A 253 6.88 2.89 18.69
N PHE A 254 7.96 2.12 18.68
CA PHE A 254 9.27 2.57 18.20
C PHE A 254 9.57 1.94 16.86
N ILE A 255 10.17 2.71 15.97
CA ILE A 255 10.63 2.27 14.66
C ILE A 255 12.15 2.39 14.61
N LEU A 256 12.81 1.39 14.06
CA LEU A 256 14.25 1.46 13.82
C LEU A 256 14.50 2.24 12.52
N ARG A 257 15.21 3.37 12.62
CA ARG A 257 15.66 4.15 11.45
C ARG A 257 17.11 3.79 11.13
N GLY A 258 17.43 3.70 9.84
CA GLY A 258 18.79 3.40 9.38
C GLY A 258 19.12 1.91 9.33
N SER A 259 20.42 1.57 9.44
CA SER A 259 20.88 0.18 9.46
C SER A 259 20.49 -0.51 10.77
N GLU A 260 20.30 -1.83 10.71
CA GLU A 260 19.95 -2.63 11.90
C GLU A 260 20.98 -2.49 13.04
N ASP A 261 22.24 -2.20 12.69
CA ASP A 261 23.36 -2.00 13.62
C ASP A 261 23.38 -0.64 14.31
N GLY A 262 22.65 0.36 13.78
CA GLY A 262 22.70 1.75 14.25
C GLY A 262 21.97 1.99 15.57
N GLY A 263 21.03 1.11 15.94
CA GLY A 263 20.27 1.21 17.19
C GLY A 263 19.41 2.47 17.33
N ASP A 264 19.14 3.17 16.22
CA ASP A 264 18.47 4.47 16.22
C ASP A 264 16.94 4.30 16.25
N TRP A 265 16.41 4.09 17.45
CA TRP A 265 14.97 3.88 17.71
C TRP A 265 14.26 5.20 17.94
N HIS A 266 13.19 5.44 17.16
CA HIS A 266 12.37 6.65 17.27
C HIS A 266 10.91 6.32 17.58
N PRO A 267 10.23 7.07 18.46
CA PRO A 267 8.80 6.91 18.67
C PRO A 267 8.04 7.36 17.41
N ILE A 268 7.04 6.58 16.99
CA ILE A 268 6.20 6.89 15.81
C ILE A 268 4.75 7.23 16.16
N THR A 269 4.17 6.54 17.15
CA THR A 269 2.79 6.76 17.58
C THR A 269 2.60 6.31 19.02
N GLU A 270 1.75 7.01 19.77
CA GLU A 270 1.16 6.50 21.02
C GLU A 270 0.07 5.47 20.68
N LEU A 271 -0.12 4.48 21.54
CA LEU A 271 -1.25 3.56 21.44
C LEU A 271 -2.60 4.27 21.68
N PRO A 272 -3.69 3.81 21.06
CA PRO A 272 -4.98 4.51 21.06
C PRO A 272 -5.77 4.42 22.37
N PHE A 273 -5.16 3.97 23.46
CA PHE A 273 -5.80 3.83 24.76
C PHE A 273 -4.82 4.04 25.91
N ARG A 274 -5.34 4.59 27.01
CA ARG A 274 -4.64 4.76 28.29
C ARG A 274 -5.25 3.85 29.34
N ALA A 275 -4.89 2.59 29.29
CA ALA A 275 -5.36 1.57 30.21
C ALA A 275 -4.26 0.55 30.49
N ASP A 276 -4.42 -0.20 31.58
CA ASP A 276 -3.54 -1.31 31.89
C ASP A 276 -3.66 -2.32 30.73
N LYS A 277 -2.64 -2.35 29.87
CA LYS A 277 -2.51 -3.36 28.83
C LYS A 277 -2.62 -4.71 29.48
N TRP A 278 -3.47 -5.59 28.98
CA TRP A 278 -3.51 -6.94 29.48
C TRP A 278 -3.70 -7.93 28.34
N CYS A 279 -2.63 -8.71 28.09
CA CYS A 279 -2.64 -9.80 27.11
C CYS A 279 -2.85 -9.33 25.67
N PHE A 280 -2.27 -8.19 25.29
CA PHE A 280 -2.18 -7.81 23.89
C PHE A 280 -1.18 -8.71 23.15
N THR A 281 -1.56 -9.06 21.93
CA THR A 281 -0.71 -9.64 20.90
C THR A 281 -0.75 -8.76 19.67
N THR A 282 0.19 -8.97 18.77
CA THR A 282 0.28 -8.22 17.51
C THR A 282 0.36 -9.13 16.31
N VAL A 283 -0.20 -8.65 15.22
CA VAL A 283 -0.10 -9.31 13.93
C VAL A 283 -0.07 -8.26 12.83
N VAL A 284 0.71 -8.51 11.78
CA VAL A 284 0.73 -7.66 10.59
C VAL A 284 -0.07 -8.35 9.50
N LEU A 285 -1.04 -7.64 8.93
CA LEU A 285 -1.82 -8.10 7.78
C LEU A 285 -1.99 -6.92 6.82
N TYR A 286 -1.70 -7.14 5.53
CA TYR A 286 -1.75 -6.10 4.48
C TYR A 286 -1.00 -4.81 4.88
N ASN A 287 0.17 -4.93 5.50
CA ASN A 287 0.93 -3.77 6.00
C ASN A 287 0.11 -2.84 6.94
N TYR A 288 -0.82 -3.41 7.69
CA TYR A 288 -1.42 -2.80 8.88
C TYR A 288 -0.92 -3.55 10.10
N LEU A 289 -0.62 -2.81 11.17
CA LEU A 289 -0.32 -3.41 12.46
C LEU A 289 -1.61 -3.54 13.25
N TYR A 290 -1.97 -4.77 13.60
CA TYR A 290 -3.09 -5.04 14.49
C TYR A 290 -2.57 -5.29 15.91
N VAL A 291 -3.25 -4.68 16.88
CA VAL A 291 -3.02 -4.87 18.31
C VAL A 291 -4.32 -5.42 18.89
N ILE A 292 -4.29 -6.69 19.31
CA ILE A 292 -5.47 -7.46 19.67
C ILE A 292 -5.29 -8.00 21.09
N GLY A 293 -6.28 -7.83 21.95
CA GLY A 293 -6.19 -8.35 23.31
C GLY A 293 -7.28 -7.76 24.20
N GLY A 294 -6.91 -7.31 25.39
CA GLY A 294 -7.81 -6.59 26.25
C GLY A 294 -7.10 -5.58 27.13
N TYR A 295 -7.88 -4.70 27.73
CA TYR A 295 -7.40 -3.76 28.71
C TYR A 295 -8.24 -3.84 29.98
N ARG A 296 -7.59 -3.49 31.09
CA ARG A 296 -8.25 -3.35 32.39
C ARG A 296 -8.40 -1.87 32.70
N GLN A 297 -9.64 -1.45 32.97
CA GLN A 297 -9.93 -0.08 33.36
C GLN A 297 -10.62 -0.06 34.72
N ARG A 298 -10.28 0.94 35.53
CA ARG A 298 -10.92 1.15 36.82
C ARG A 298 -12.23 1.92 36.61
N VAL A 299 -13.36 1.27 36.90
CA VAL A 299 -14.68 1.88 36.88
C VAL A 299 -15.17 1.96 38.33
N GLY A 300 -15.00 3.13 38.94
CA GLY A 300 -15.25 3.34 40.37
C GLY A 300 -14.33 2.52 41.28
N ARG A 301 -14.90 1.61 42.07
CA ARG A 301 -14.15 0.70 42.97
C ARG A 301 -13.84 -0.67 42.36
N ARG A 302 -14.34 -0.98 41.16
CA ARG A 302 -14.14 -2.27 40.49
C ARG A 302 -13.24 -2.12 39.27
N TRP A 303 -12.52 -3.19 38.96
CA TRP A 303 -11.80 -3.33 37.72
C TRP A 303 -12.71 -4.00 36.69
N GLU A 304 -12.89 -3.35 35.55
CA GLU A 304 -13.57 -3.94 34.40
C GLU A 304 -12.52 -4.36 33.38
N PHE A 305 -12.72 -5.54 32.79
CA PHE A 305 -11.89 -6.07 31.72
C PHE A 305 -12.68 -6.06 30.42
N LYS A 306 -12.13 -5.45 29.38
CA LYS A 306 -12.72 -5.41 28.04
C LYS A 306 -11.74 -5.93 27.00
N MET A 307 -12.25 -6.74 26.08
CA MET A 307 -11.53 -7.10 24.87
C MET A 307 -11.50 -5.90 23.94
N ALA A 308 -10.38 -5.68 23.27
CA ALA A 308 -10.16 -4.57 22.36
C ALA A 308 -9.24 -4.98 21.24
N SER A 309 -9.50 -4.42 20.06
CA SER A 309 -8.70 -4.63 18.87
C SER A 309 -8.54 -3.29 18.17
N PHE A 310 -7.33 -3.01 17.73
CA PHE A 310 -6.98 -1.78 17.03
C PHE A 310 -6.13 -2.10 15.81
N ARG A 311 -6.32 -1.31 14.76
CA ARG A 311 -5.54 -1.36 13.52
C ARG A 311 -4.82 -0.04 13.33
N TYR A 312 -3.52 -0.08 13.13
CA TYR A 312 -2.70 1.07 12.78
C TYR A 312 -2.36 1.06 11.30
N ASN A 313 -2.59 2.20 10.65
CA ASN A 313 -2.20 2.44 9.27
C ASN A 313 -0.88 3.24 9.25
N PRO A 314 0.25 2.64 8.81
CA PRO A 314 1.54 3.32 8.80
C PRO A 314 1.66 4.43 7.75
N PHE A 315 0.75 4.51 6.77
CA PHE A 315 0.77 5.57 5.75
C PHE A 315 0.05 6.83 6.19
N THR A 316 -1.04 6.69 6.96
CA THR A 316 -1.83 7.82 7.45
C THR A 316 -1.49 8.18 8.90
N HIS A 317 -0.73 7.32 9.60
CA HIS A 317 -0.41 7.44 11.02
C HIS A 317 -1.65 7.44 11.93
N VAL A 318 -2.73 6.80 11.49
CA VAL A 318 -4.01 6.75 12.22
C VAL A 318 -4.26 5.36 12.79
N TRP A 319 -4.77 5.34 14.02
CA TRP A 319 -5.36 4.15 14.63
C TRP A 319 -6.86 4.13 14.41
N ALA A 320 -7.39 2.95 14.08
CA ALA A 320 -8.81 2.67 14.04
C ALA A 320 -9.15 1.55 15.04
N SER A 321 -10.29 1.66 15.73
CA SER A 321 -10.86 0.54 16.49
C SER A 321 -11.39 -0.50 15.51
N THR A 322 -11.18 -1.78 15.82
CA THR A 322 -11.79 -2.90 15.09
C THR A 322 -12.59 -3.77 16.06
N ALA A 323 -13.39 -4.69 15.52
CA ALA A 323 -14.20 -5.57 16.32
C ALA A 323 -13.33 -6.33 17.34
N PRO A 324 -13.74 -6.39 18.61
CA PRO A 324 -13.03 -7.16 19.63
C PRO A 324 -13.28 -8.66 19.43
N MET A 325 -12.33 -9.49 19.89
CA MET A 325 -12.52 -10.94 19.93
C MET A 325 -13.79 -11.33 20.71
N LEU A 326 -14.43 -12.42 20.29
CA LEU A 326 -15.68 -12.92 20.87
C LEU A 326 -15.47 -13.41 22.30
N LYS A 327 -14.31 -13.99 22.60
CA LYS A 327 -14.01 -14.60 23.90
C LYS A 327 -12.78 -13.97 24.53
N ARG A 328 -12.86 -13.80 25.85
CA ARG A 328 -11.77 -13.28 26.68
C ARG A 328 -10.70 -14.36 26.81
N ARG A 329 -9.50 -14.05 26.34
CA ARG A 329 -8.35 -14.97 26.40
C ARG A 329 -7.08 -14.21 26.74
N ARG A 330 -6.19 -14.88 27.47
CA ARG A 330 -4.82 -14.43 27.72
C ARG A 330 -3.78 -15.35 27.09
N HIS A 331 -2.60 -14.78 26.82
CA HIS A 331 -1.47 -15.49 26.23
C HIS A 331 -1.84 -16.32 24.98
N PHE A 332 -2.60 -15.73 24.06
CA PHE A 332 -2.93 -16.33 22.78
C PHE A 332 -1.98 -15.82 21.69
N SER A 333 -1.90 -16.56 20.59
CA SER A 333 -1.15 -16.13 19.41
C SER A 333 -2.09 -15.65 18.32
N ALA A 334 -1.67 -14.64 17.56
CA ALA A 334 -2.39 -14.14 16.40
C ALA A 334 -1.53 -14.34 15.15
N VAL A 335 -2.12 -14.93 14.11
CA VAL A 335 -1.41 -15.25 12.86
C VAL A 335 -2.23 -14.77 11.67
N ALA A 336 -1.56 -14.06 10.74
CA ALA A 336 -2.17 -13.69 9.46
C ALA A 336 -2.04 -14.84 8.46
N CYS A 337 -3.14 -15.24 7.83
CA CYS A 337 -3.17 -16.28 6.80
C CYS A 337 -4.36 -16.06 5.86
N GLU A 338 -4.13 -16.13 4.54
CA GLU A 338 -5.18 -15.97 3.51
C GLU A 338 -6.07 -14.73 3.73
N GLY A 339 -5.47 -13.57 4.01
CA GLY A 339 -6.23 -12.33 4.18
C GLY A 339 -7.03 -12.20 5.48
N CYS A 340 -6.95 -13.18 6.38
CA CYS A 340 -7.61 -13.18 7.68
C CYS A 340 -6.59 -13.23 8.82
N ILE A 341 -7.04 -12.87 10.03
CA ILE A 341 -6.26 -13.04 11.26
C ILE A 341 -6.87 -14.19 12.07
N TYR A 342 -6.03 -15.10 12.56
CA TYR A 342 -6.44 -16.23 13.39
C TYR A 342 -5.89 -16.06 14.80
N ALA A 343 -6.78 -15.98 15.78
CA ALA A 343 -6.46 -16.03 17.19
C ALA A 343 -6.51 -17.48 17.69
N VAL A 344 -5.34 -18.02 18.05
CA VAL A 344 -5.15 -19.43 18.38
C VAL A 344 -4.70 -19.58 19.83
N GLY A 345 -5.34 -20.52 20.53
CA GLY A 345 -4.95 -20.90 21.87
C GLY A 345 -5.23 -19.83 22.93
N GLY A 346 -4.40 -19.86 23.97
CA GLY A 346 -4.53 -19.03 25.16
C GLY A 346 -5.27 -19.73 26.30
N TRP A 347 -5.50 -18.99 27.36
CA TRP A 347 -6.16 -19.46 28.58
C TRP A 347 -7.45 -18.70 28.81
N TYR A 348 -8.49 -19.42 29.25
CA TYR A 348 -9.76 -18.81 29.61
C TYR A 348 -9.59 -17.84 30.79
N LEU A 349 -10.33 -16.74 30.75
CA LEU A 349 -10.27 -15.68 31.75
C LEU A 349 -11.65 -15.51 32.42
N ASP A 350 -12.08 -16.49 33.22
CA ASP A 350 -13.23 -16.32 34.13
C ASP A 350 -12.83 -15.83 35.52
N SER A 351 -11.63 -16.21 36.00
CA SER A 351 -11.13 -15.74 37.29
C SER A 351 -10.06 -14.66 37.08
N LEU A 352 -10.33 -13.45 37.60
CA LEU A 352 -9.35 -12.37 37.75
C LEU A 352 -8.38 -12.62 38.93
N VAL A 353 -8.51 -13.77 39.60
CA VAL A 353 -7.73 -14.20 40.76
C VAL A 353 -6.97 -15.46 40.35
N THR A 354 -5.65 -15.30 40.14
CA THR A 354 -4.62 -16.34 39.94
C THR A 354 -4.81 -17.38 38.82
N PRO A 355 -3.73 -17.87 38.18
CA PRO A 355 -3.79 -19.08 37.37
C PRO A 355 -4.07 -20.26 38.30
N ASP A 356 -5.33 -20.62 38.47
CA ASP A 356 -5.64 -21.87 39.16
C ASP A 356 -5.25 -23.03 38.21
N ILE A 357 -4.78 -24.14 38.77
CA ILE A 357 -4.38 -25.37 38.04
C ILE A 357 -5.52 -25.90 37.13
N SER A 358 -6.75 -25.45 37.35
CA SER A 358 -7.96 -25.74 36.56
C SER A 358 -8.26 -24.77 35.41
N THR A 359 -7.37 -23.83 35.08
CA THR A 359 -7.59 -22.91 33.96
C THR A 359 -7.55 -23.71 32.65
N ALA A 360 -8.70 -23.96 32.03
CA ALA A 360 -8.77 -24.76 30.80
C ALA A 360 -8.09 -24.03 29.62
N LEU A 361 -7.30 -24.79 28.86
CA LEU A 361 -6.67 -24.34 27.62
C LEU A 361 -7.76 -24.01 26.59
N TYR A 362 -7.68 -22.84 25.96
CA TYR A 362 -8.68 -22.43 24.99
C TYR A 362 -8.41 -23.11 23.63
N THR A 363 -9.21 -24.12 23.29
CA THR A 363 -9.06 -24.88 22.04
C THR A 363 -9.71 -24.18 20.85
N ALA A 364 -10.65 -23.28 21.08
CA ALA A 364 -11.36 -22.60 20.00
C ALA A 364 -10.48 -21.54 19.31
N VAL A 365 -10.44 -21.66 17.99
CA VAL A 365 -9.77 -20.70 17.11
C VAL A 365 -10.80 -19.68 16.67
N GLU A 366 -10.46 -18.40 16.76
CA GLU A 366 -11.27 -17.31 16.22
C GLU A 366 -10.60 -16.75 14.97
N ARG A 367 -11.39 -16.47 13.93
CA ARG A 367 -10.95 -15.84 12.69
C ARG A 367 -11.56 -14.46 12.58
N TYR A 368 -10.72 -13.45 12.40
CA TYR A 368 -11.11 -12.09 12.06
C TYR A 368 -11.02 -11.88 10.55
N ASP A 369 -12.11 -11.38 10.00
CA ASP A 369 -12.19 -10.90 8.63
C ASP A 369 -12.06 -9.36 8.63
N PRO A 370 -10.97 -8.79 8.08
CA PRO A 370 -10.76 -7.34 8.08
C PRO A 370 -11.72 -6.58 7.17
N TRP A 371 -12.32 -7.24 6.19
CA TRP A 371 -13.24 -6.61 5.23
C TRP A 371 -14.61 -6.41 5.84
N GLU A 372 -15.08 -7.40 6.61
CA GLU A 372 -16.36 -7.34 7.32
C GLU A 372 -16.25 -6.78 8.74
N ASP A 373 -15.03 -6.58 9.25
CA ASP A 373 -14.77 -6.21 10.64
C ASP A 373 -15.50 -7.13 11.63
N THR A 374 -15.38 -8.45 11.44
CA THR A 374 -16.04 -9.44 12.31
C THR A 374 -15.13 -10.59 12.70
N TRP A 375 -15.25 -11.01 13.96
CA TRP A 375 -14.69 -12.27 14.46
C TRP A 375 -15.71 -13.40 14.35
N ARG A 376 -15.26 -14.58 13.96
CA ARG A 376 -16.06 -15.81 13.88
C ARG A 376 -15.31 -16.98 14.50
N LEU A 377 -16.03 -17.88 15.16
CA LEU A 377 -15.45 -19.14 15.61
C LEU A 377 -15.23 -20.06 14.41
N VAL A 378 -14.05 -20.66 14.34
CA VAL A 378 -13.72 -21.71 13.36
C VAL A 378 -13.40 -23.02 14.10
N SER A 379 -13.03 -24.06 13.36
CA SER A 379 -12.75 -25.38 13.93
C SER A 379 -11.75 -25.29 15.07
N SER A 380 -12.12 -25.89 16.19
CA SER A 380 -11.29 -25.90 17.39
C SER A 380 -10.12 -26.87 17.21
N LEU A 381 -9.02 -26.60 17.92
CA LEU A 381 -7.91 -27.53 18.00
C LEU A 381 -8.35 -28.83 18.70
N PRO A 382 -7.94 -30.00 18.19
CA PRO A 382 -8.34 -31.28 18.75
C PRO A 382 -7.50 -31.58 20.00
N LEU A 383 -7.87 -31.02 21.17
CA LEU A 383 -7.05 -31.15 22.38
C LEU A 383 -7.84 -31.67 23.59
N THR A 384 -7.54 -32.90 23.99
CA THR A 384 -7.66 -33.33 25.40
C THR A 384 -6.28 -33.43 26.08
N ASP A 385 -5.19 -33.70 25.33
CA ASP A 385 -3.85 -34.03 25.89
C ASP A 385 -2.69 -33.14 25.38
N PHE A 386 -2.95 -32.02 24.71
CA PHE A 386 -1.92 -31.17 24.11
C PHE A 386 -1.69 -29.88 24.92
N ARG A 387 -0.43 -29.56 25.20
CA ARG A 387 -0.01 -28.26 25.73
C ARG A 387 0.71 -27.46 24.65
N PHE A 388 0.45 -26.17 24.58
CA PHE A 388 1.21 -25.30 23.68
C PHE A 388 2.67 -25.21 24.11
N SER A 389 3.56 -25.14 23.13
CA SER A 389 4.96 -24.85 23.40
C SER A 389 5.04 -23.35 23.59
N VAL A 390 5.43 -23.01 24.80
CA VAL A 390 5.44 -21.65 25.33
C VAL A 390 6.82 -21.06 25.07
N SER A 391 6.87 -19.79 24.66
CA SER A 391 8.13 -19.05 24.60
C SER A 391 8.75 -18.97 26.00
N LEU A 392 10.07 -19.07 26.11
CA LEU A 392 10.82 -18.99 27.38
C LEU A 392 10.53 -17.71 28.19
N SER A 393 9.93 -16.69 27.55
CA SER A 393 9.59 -15.40 28.13
C SER A 393 8.10 -15.17 28.44
N ASP A 394 7.17 -15.99 27.92
CA ASP A 394 5.72 -15.77 28.09
C ASP A 394 4.91 -16.99 27.62
N ASP A 395 3.85 -17.36 28.37
CA ASP A 395 2.85 -18.45 28.16
C ASP A 395 2.08 -18.46 26.82
N VAL A 396 2.64 -17.92 25.74
CA VAL A 396 2.02 -17.76 24.41
C VAL A 396 2.33 -18.96 23.50
N PRO A 397 1.32 -19.52 22.79
CA PRO A 397 1.58 -20.55 21.79
C PRO A 397 2.44 -20.04 20.65
N LEU A 398 3.49 -20.79 20.31
CA LEU A 398 4.26 -20.55 19.09
C LEU A 398 3.41 -20.95 17.88
N ALA A 399 3.02 -19.97 17.06
CA ALA A 399 2.24 -20.19 15.85
C ALA A 399 2.79 -19.36 14.68
N THR A 400 2.68 -19.90 13.47
CA THR A 400 3.12 -19.27 12.22
C THR A 400 2.21 -19.70 11.07
N SER A 401 2.28 -19.04 9.92
CA SER A 401 1.55 -19.43 8.71
C SER A 401 2.53 -19.70 7.56
N LEU A 402 2.18 -20.67 6.72
CA LEU A 402 2.87 -20.94 5.47
C LEU A 402 1.87 -21.45 4.43
N GLY A 403 1.76 -20.73 3.31
CA GLY A 403 0.71 -20.97 2.32
C GLY A 403 -0.68 -20.82 2.96
N HIS A 404 -1.56 -21.79 2.69
CA HIS A 404 -2.95 -21.80 3.18
C HIS A 404 -3.10 -22.48 4.55
N CYS A 405 -2.02 -22.54 5.34
CA CYS A 405 -2.01 -23.29 6.59
C CYS A 405 -1.44 -22.47 7.74
N VAL A 406 -2.08 -22.60 8.90
CA VAL A 406 -1.60 -22.11 10.19
C VAL A 406 -0.99 -23.29 10.95
N TYR A 407 0.23 -23.11 11.41
CA TYR A 407 0.99 -24.10 12.16
C TYR A 407 1.12 -23.67 13.61
N VAL A 408 0.89 -24.59 14.53
CA VAL A 408 0.92 -24.34 15.97
C VAL A 408 1.79 -25.40 16.63
N LEU A 409 2.84 -24.96 17.31
CA LEU A 409 3.80 -25.84 17.96
C LEU A 409 3.36 -26.11 19.41
N GLY A 410 3.39 -27.38 19.80
CA GLY A 410 3.15 -27.79 21.18
C GLY A 410 3.84 -29.06 21.58
N SER A 411 3.51 -29.54 22.77
CA SER A 411 3.96 -30.80 23.33
C SER A 411 2.79 -31.60 23.89
N VAL A 412 2.86 -32.91 23.77
CA VAL A 412 1.88 -33.82 24.39
C VAL A 412 2.11 -33.80 25.90
N GLN A 413 1.06 -33.60 26.68
CA GLN A 413 1.16 -33.48 28.14
C GLN A 413 1.72 -34.76 28.78
N ARG A 414 1.32 -35.93 28.27
CA ARG A 414 1.72 -37.23 28.80
C ARG A 414 3.11 -37.69 28.36
N THR A 415 3.48 -37.46 27.10
CA THR A 415 4.74 -37.98 26.53
C THR A 415 5.85 -36.93 26.47
N GLY A 416 5.52 -35.64 26.54
CA GLY A 416 6.46 -34.54 26.35
C GLY A 416 6.91 -34.36 24.90
N GLU A 417 6.44 -35.18 23.97
CA GLU A 417 6.82 -35.14 22.56
C GLU A 417 6.34 -33.85 21.91
N LYS A 418 7.21 -33.21 21.13
CA LYS A 418 6.85 -32.02 20.35
C LYS A 418 5.95 -32.42 19.18
N LEU A 419 4.84 -31.71 19.05
CA LEU A 419 3.86 -31.86 18.00
C LEU A 419 3.66 -30.55 17.25
N LEU A 420 3.42 -30.68 15.94
CA LEU A 420 3.05 -29.57 15.08
C LEU A 420 1.60 -29.80 14.61
N LEU A 421 0.69 -28.93 15.03
CA LEU A 421 -0.67 -28.91 14.51
C LEU A 421 -0.69 -28.05 13.26
N GLN A 422 -1.30 -28.57 12.20
CA GLN A 422 -1.51 -27.88 10.94
C GLN A 422 -3.02 -27.65 10.76
N TYR A 423 -3.43 -26.40 10.74
CA TYR A 423 -4.79 -25.98 10.40
C TYR A 423 -4.86 -25.52 8.95
N ASN A 424 -5.62 -26.21 8.12
CA ASN A 424 -5.87 -25.83 6.74
C ASN A 424 -7.03 -24.83 6.69
N THR A 425 -6.77 -23.60 6.25
CA THR A 425 -7.77 -22.53 6.26
C THR A 425 -8.87 -22.70 5.22
N ARG A 426 -8.63 -23.47 4.15
CA ARG A 426 -9.60 -23.72 3.07
C ARG A 426 -10.58 -24.83 3.40
N GLU A 427 -10.07 -25.91 3.99
CA GLU A 427 -10.87 -27.05 4.39
C GLU A 427 -11.50 -26.87 5.78
N GLY A 428 -10.97 -25.95 6.60
CA GLY A 428 -11.39 -25.77 7.99
C GLY A 428 -11.02 -26.97 8.86
N THR A 429 -10.03 -27.77 8.46
CA THR A 429 -9.62 -29.00 9.14
C THR A 429 -8.31 -28.81 9.89
N VAL A 430 -8.18 -29.46 11.05
CA VAL A 430 -6.92 -29.55 11.79
C VAL A 430 -6.35 -30.95 11.58
N SER A 431 -5.07 -31.03 11.22
CA SER A 431 -4.31 -32.28 11.12
C SER A 431 -3.09 -32.23 12.04
N THR A 432 -2.72 -33.37 12.61
CA THR A 432 -1.54 -33.50 13.46
C THR A 432 -0.39 -34.04 12.62
N ARG A 433 0.74 -33.33 12.59
CA ARG A 433 1.99 -33.87 12.06
C ARG A 433 2.90 -34.28 13.21
N VAL A 434 3.17 -35.58 13.29
CA VAL A 434 4.15 -36.16 14.21
C VAL A 434 5.48 -36.26 13.47
N SER A 435 6.42 -35.34 13.72
CA SER A 435 7.87 -35.57 13.60
C SER A 435 8.66 -34.26 13.70
N CYS A 436 9.38 -34.08 14.81
CA CYS A 436 10.53 -33.17 14.88
C CYS A 436 11.86 -33.92 15.17
N LEU A 437 11.92 -35.24 14.95
CA LEU A 437 13.11 -36.05 15.22
C LEU A 437 13.79 -36.67 13.98
N GLN A 438 13.52 -36.15 12.78
CA GLN A 438 14.29 -36.51 11.57
C GLN A 438 14.73 -35.30 10.73
N LEU A 439 14.93 -34.13 11.36
CA LEU A 439 15.78 -33.11 10.76
C LEU A 439 17.20 -33.37 11.22
N SER A 440 17.94 -34.16 10.44
CA SER A 440 19.40 -34.18 10.50
C SER A 440 19.93 -32.74 10.36
N PRO A 441 21.09 -32.40 10.92
CA PRO A 441 21.65 -31.06 10.85
C PRO A 441 22.08 -30.77 9.41
N LEU A 442 21.13 -30.37 8.57
CA LEU A 442 21.45 -29.73 7.31
C LEU A 442 22.01 -28.38 7.67
N HIS A 443 23.30 -28.22 7.40
CA HIS A 443 24.02 -26.96 7.43
C HIS A 443 23.18 -25.82 6.85
N PHE A 444 22.55 -25.02 7.73
CA PHE A 444 22.19 -23.66 7.39
C PHE A 444 23.49 -22.88 7.23
N ARG A 445 24.02 -22.87 6.01
CA ARG A 445 24.92 -21.79 5.60
C ARG A 445 24.05 -20.55 5.50
N TRP A 446 24.19 -19.67 6.48
CA TRP A 446 23.84 -18.27 6.32
C TRP A 446 24.74 -17.73 5.20
N SER A 447 24.16 -17.43 4.03
CA SER A 447 24.80 -16.53 3.09
C SER A 447 24.61 -15.12 3.64
N VAL A 448 25.72 -14.56 4.13
CA VAL A 448 25.89 -13.16 4.53
C VAL A 448 25.46 -12.22 3.41
#